data_AF-A0A1L7BD23-F1
#
_entry.id   AF-A0A1L7BD23-F1
#
_cell.length_a   1.000
_cell.length_b   1.000
_cell.length_c   1.000
_cell.angle_alpha   90.00
_cell.angle_beta   90.00
_cell.angle_gamma   90.00
#
_symmetry.space_group_name_H-M   'P 1'
#
loop_
_entity.id
_entity.type
_entity.pdbx_description
1 polymer ?
#
loop_
_entity_poly.entity_id
_entity_poly.type
_entity_poly.pdbx_seq_one_letter_code
_entity_poly.pdbx_strand_id
1 'polypeptide(L)'
;MKVMIFGWKECPRCGEEVRDNRKSCKCGWKFYKKKCPRCGEYLDDSEKICYRCGWYFYWEDHIGEDDEDEYDYEEDDCWDFWRETAEDILGEDLSNIDGATLGEILDDLGF
;
A
#
# COMPACT_ATOMS: atom_id res chain seq x y z
N MET A 1 -20.74 26.89 10.24
CA MET A 1 -19.53 27.55 10.78
C MET A 1 -18.69 26.50 11.49
N LYS A 2 -17.47 26.22 11.02
CA LYS A 2 -16.61 25.17 11.61
C LYS A 2 -15.88 25.79 12.81
N VAL A 3 -16.27 25.41 14.02
CA VAL A 3 -15.60 25.86 15.26
C VAL A 3 -14.24 25.17 15.31
N MET A 4 -13.18 25.94 15.14
CA MET A 4 -11.81 25.43 15.28
C MET A 4 -11.41 25.56 16.76
N ILE A 5 -11.55 24.47 17.51
CA ILE A 5 -11.06 24.38 18.88
C ILE A 5 -9.56 24.16 18.80
N PHE A 6 -8.78 25.21 19.04
CA PHE A 6 -7.32 25.13 19.06
C PHE A 6 -6.82 25.02 20.51
N GLY A 7 -6.08 23.95 20.80
CA GLY A 7 -5.40 23.73 22.08
C GLY A 7 -4.17 24.63 22.27
N TRP A 8 -3.44 24.34 23.35
CA TRP A 8 -2.17 24.99 23.71
C TRP A 8 -1.08 23.91 23.83
N LYS A 9 0.14 24.26 23.41
CA LYS A 9 1.34 23.45 23.53
C LYS A 9 2.47 24.26 24.15
N GLU A 10 3.36 23.60 24.87
CA GLU A 10 4.53 24.24 25.44
C GLU A 10 5.69 24.30 24.42
N CYS A 11 6.40 25.42 24.36
CA CYS A 11 7.59 25.53 23.54
C CYS A 11 8.76 24.77 24.20
N PRO A 12 9.33 23.74 23.56
CA PRO A 12 10.40 22.93 24.17
C PRO A 12 11.73 23.69 24.34
N ARG A 13 11.89 24.87 23.71
CA ARG A 13 13.09 25.70 23.85
C ARG A 13 13.00 26.71 24.99
N CYS A 14 11.83 27.30 25.24
CA CYS A 14 11.70 28.41 26.18
C CYS A 14 10.59 28.24 27.23
N GLY A 15 9.83 27.15 27.19
CA GLY A 15 8.73 26.88 28.13
C GLY A 15 7.48 27.73 27.94
N GLU A 16 7.42 28.61 26.93
CA GLU A 16 6.25 29.47 26.69
C GLU A 16 5.07 28.66 26.15
N GLU A 17 3.86 28.93 26.64
CA GLU A 17 2.63 28.38 26.09
C GLU A 17 2.27 29.03 24.74
N VAL A 18 2.16 28.20 23.70
CA VAL A 18 1.86 28.62 22.34
C VAL A 18 0.60 27.91 21.86
N ARG A 19 -0.27 28.64 21.15
CA ARG A 19 -1.42 28.02 20.47
C ARG A 19 -0.97 26.91 19.53
N ASP A 20 -1.69 25.79 19.52
CA ASP A 20 -1.30 24.59 18.73
C ASP A 20 -1.15 24.87 17.24
N ASN A 21 -1.98 25.76 16.70
CA ASN A 21 -1.96 26.13 15.30
C ASN A 21 -0.77 27.03 14.89
N ARG A 22 0.02 27.54 15.84
CA ARG A 22 1.23 28.30 15.50
C ARG A 22 2.34 27.37 15.05
N LYS A 23 2.96 27.75 13.92
CA LYS A 23 4.17 27.12 13.39
C LYS A 23 5.46 27.59 14.06
N SER A 24 5.41 28.64 14.87
CA SER A 24 6.59 29.16 15.57
C SER A 24 6.24 29.83 16.90
N CYS A 25 7.19 29.77 17.83
CA CYS A 25 7.19 30.50 19.08
C CYS A 25 7.87 31.87 18.90
N LYS A 26 7.57 32.82 19.80
CA LYS A 26 8.20 34.16 19.84
C LYS A 26 9.71 34.10 20.10
N CYS A 27 10.20 33.05 20.76
CA CYS A 27 11.62 32.84 21.00
C CYS A 27 12.42 32.43 19.76
N GLY A 28 11.76 32.29 18.60
CA GLY A 28 12.38 31.87 17.33
C GLY A 28 12.34 30.36 17.09
N TRP A 29 11.89 29.55 18.07
CA TRP A 29 11.68 28.11 17.85
C TRP A 29 10.56 27.87 16.85
N LYS A 30 10.83 27.10 15.79
CA LYS A 30 9.80 26.66 14.85
C LYS A 30 9.26 25.31 15.32
N PHE A 31 7.94 25.20 15.40
CA PHE A 31 7.27 23.92 15.65
C PHE A 31 7.26 23.16 14.34
N TYR A 32 8.30 22.37 14.17
CA TYR A 32 8.46 21.45 13.06
C TYR A 32 7.51 20.26 13.23
N LYS A 33 7.12 19.68 12.11
CA LYS A 33 6.18 18.56 12.10
C LYS A 33 6.90 17.21 12.06
N LYS A 34 8.15 17.17 11.56
CA LYS A 34 8.98 15.97 11.54
C LYS A 34 10.45 16.24 11.86
N LYS A 35 11.14 15.22 12.37
CA LYS A 35 12.58 15.20 12.61
C LYS A 35 13.24 14.26 11.61
N CYS A 36 14.33 14.68 10.99
CA CYS A 36 15.12 13.86 10.09
C CYS A 36 15.74 12.69 10.86
N PRO A 37 15.52 11.43 10.46
CA PRO A 37 16.09 10.27 11.15
C PRO A 37 17.62 10.19 10.98
N ARG A 38 18.16 10.71 9.88
CA ARG A 38 19.60 10.63 9.57
C ARG A 38 20.45 11.64 10.33
N CYS A 39 20.03 12.91 10.37
CA CYS A 39 20.84 13.98 10.97
C CYS A 39 20.21 14.62 12.20
N GLY A 40 18.96 14.27 12.54
CA GLY A 40 18.23 14.87 13.65
C GLY A 40 17.72 16.28 13.41
N GLU A 41 17.91 16.84 12.21
CA GLU A 41 17.42 18.17 11.83
C GLU A 41 15.89 18.18 11.80
N TYR A 42 15.27 19.27 12.25
CA TYR A 42 13.82 19.38 12.24
C TYR A 42 13.32 20.14 10.99
N LEU A 43 12.26 19.62 10.36
CA LEU A 43 11.72 20.12 9.08
C LEU A 43 10.19 20.25 9.09
N ASP A 44 9.64 21.03 8.16
CA ASP A 44 8.19 20.99 7.90
C ASP A 44 7.83 19.63 7.28
N ASP A 45 6.59 19.18 7.51
CA ASP A 45 6.12 17.90 6.99
C ASP A 45 6.07 17.89 5.46
N SER A 46 5.86 19.06 4.86
CA SER A 46 5.88 19.24 3.41
C SER A 46 7.27 19.05 2.77
N GLU A 47 8.35 19.08 3.55
CA GLU A 47 9.71 18.93 3.01
C GLU A 47 9.97 17.50 2.56
N LYS A 48 10.17 17.30 1.27
CA LYS A 48 10.43 15.99 0.68
C LYS A 48 11.90 15.56 0.79
N ILE A 49 12.79 16.51 1.05
CA ILE A 49 14.23 16.27 1.17
C ILE A 49 14.77 17.08 2.34
N CYS A 50 15.61 16.48 3.16
CA CYS A 50 16.32 17.18 4.21
C CYS A 50 17.36 18.12 3.60
N TYR A 51 17.14 19.43 3.69
CA TYR A 51 18.10 20.44 3.21
C TYR A 51 19.47 20.36 3.89
N ARG A 52 19.59 19.71 5.06
CA ARG A 52 20.85 19.59 5.80
C ARG A 52 21.71 18.41 5.38
N CYS A 53 21.13 17.25 5.11
CA CYS A 53 21.89 16.02 4.81
C CYS A 53 21.50 15.34 3.50
N GLY A 54 20.56 15.89 2.74
CA GLY A 54 20.06 15.32 1.49
C GLY A 54 19.20 14.07 1.67
N TRP A 55 18.79 13.72 2.89
CA TRP A 55 17.90 12.57 3.14
C TRP A 55 16.54 12.79 2.49
N TYR A 56 16.13 11.87 1.63
CA TYR A 56 14.81 11.91 1.00
C TYR A 56 13.75 11.34 1.96
N PHE A 57 12.66 12.08 2.15
CA PHE A 57 11.48 11.67 2.93
C PHE A 57 10.43 10.96 2.05
N TYR A 58 10.89 10.30 1.00
CA TYR A 58 10.07 9.60 0.01
C TYR A 58 9.97 8.11 0.41
N TRP A 59 8.75 7.68 0.78
CA TRP A 59 8.11 6.34 0.75
C TRP A 59 8.93 5.19 1.37
N GLU A 60 8.48 4.53 2.42
CA GLU A 60 7.49 3.45 2.33
C GLU A 60 6.41 3.51 3.44
N ASP A 61 5.27 4.14 3.15
CA ASP A 61 3.96 3.78 3.75
C ASP A 61 3.18 2.83 2.79
N HIS A 62 3.90 2.28 1.81
CA HIS A 62 3.57 1.07 1.07
C HIS A 62 4.78 0.11 1.18
N ILE A 63 5.20 -0.21 2.41
CA ILE A 63 5.50 -1.61 2.77
C ILE A 63 4.30 -2.07 3.62
N GLY A 64 3.10 -1.92 3.08
CA GLY A 64 2.16 -3.02 3.14
C GLY A 64 2.57 -3.85 1.94
N GLU A 65 2.81 -5.12 2.19
CA GLU A 65 3.34 -6.10 1.27
C GLU A 65 2.85 -5.80 -0.16
N ASP A 66 3.79 -5.67 -1.08
CA ASP A 66 3.60 -6.34 -2.36
C ASP A 66 3.58 -7.84 -2.00
N ASP A 67 2.50 -8.27 -1.34
CA ASP A 67 1.81 -9.48 -1.73
C ASP A 67 1.34 -9.04 -3.13
N GLU A 68 2.22 -9.07 -4.13
CA GLU A 68 2.37 -10.28 -4.94
C GLU A 68 0.99 -10.88 -4.98
N ASP A 69 0.13 -10.15 -5.72
CA ASP A 69 -1.20 -10.52 -6.09
C ASP A 69 -1.63 -11.82 -5.41
N GLU A 70 -2.41 -11.73 -4.33
CA GLU A 70 -3.39 -12.78 -4.05
C GLU A 70 -4.39 -12.72 -5.22
N TYR A 71 -3.90 -13.06 -6.42
CA TYR A 71 -4.69 -13.72 -7.43
C TYR A 71 -5.19 -14.94 -6.69
N ASP A 72 -6.38 -14.81 -6.12
CA ASP A 72 -7.32 -15.90 -6.07
C ASP A 72 -7.50 -16.32 -7.53
N TYR A 73 -6.51 -17.06 -8.07
CA TYR A 73 -6.77 -18.04 -9.10
C TYR A 73 -7.76 -18.95 -8.40
N GLU A 74 -9.05 -18.65 -8.52
CA GLU A 74 -10.08 -19.65 -8.36
C GLU A 74 -9.58 -20.82 -9.21
N GLU A 75 -9.19 -21.91 -8.56
CA GLU A 75 -8.55 -23.09 -9.15
C GLU A 75 -9.42 -23.72 -10.28
N ASP A 76 -10.64 -23.18 -10.44
CA ASP A 76 -11.66 -23.48 -11.43
C ASP A 76 -11.37 -22.91 -12.84
N ASP A 77 -10.61 -21.81 -13.01
CA ASP A 77 -10.35 -21.22 -14.34
C ASP A 77 -9.36 -22.03 -15.21
N CYS A 78 -8.58 -22.93 -14.61
CA CYS A 78 -7.64 -23.78 -15.34
C CYS A 78 -8.37 -24.89 -16.13
N TRP A 79 -9.49 -25.37 -15.58
CA TRP A 79 -10.21 -26.51 -16.14
C TRP A 79 -11.19 -26.12 -17.26
N ASP A 80 -11.71 -24.89 -17.23
CA ASP A 80 -12.61 -24.40 -18.28
C ASP A 80 -11.89 -24.30 -19.63
N PHE A 81 -10.64 -23.82 -19.63
CA PHE A 81 -9.82 -23.73 -20.84
C PHE A 81 -9.58 -25.11 -21.50
N TRP A 82 -9.26 -26.12 -20.70
CA TRP A 82 -9.04 -27.47 -21.21
C TRP A 82 -10.36 -28.19 -21.57
N ARG A 83 -11.46 -27.85 -20.89
CA ARG A 83 -12.80 -28.37 -21.22
C ARG A 83 -13.24 -27.90 -22.61
N GLU A 84 -13.14 -26.61 -22.89
CA GLU A 84 -13.46 -26.07 -24.22
C GLU A 84 -12.61 -26.74 -25.32
N THR A 85 -11.33 -26.98 -25.03
CA THR A 85 -10.42 -27.66 -25.96
C THR A 85 -10.85 -29.11 -26.22
N ALA A 86 -11.24 -29.86 -25.20
CA ALA A 86 -11.72 -31.23 -25.35
C ALA A 86 -13.09 -31.30 -26.06
N GLU A 87 -14.01 -30.36 -25.77
CA GLU A 87 -15.33 -30.26 -26.41
C GLU A 87 -15.22 -29.99 -27.91
N ASP A 88 -14.29 -29.12 -28.35
CA ASP A 88 -14.05 -28.85 -29.78
C ASP A 88 -13.50 -30.09 -30.51
N ILE A 89 -12.65 -30.87 -29.84
CA ILE A 89 -12.04 -32.08 -30.41
C ILE A 89 -13.04 -33.24 -30.49
N LEU A 90 -13.82 -33.46 -29.44
CA LEU A 90 -14.75 -34.60 -29.33
C LEU A 90 -16.14 -34.30 -29.89
N GLY A 91 -16.53 -33.03 -29.96
CA GLY A 91 -17.85 -32.59 -30.40
C GLY A 91 -18.99 -32.94 -29.42
N GLU A 92 -18.66 -33.17 -28.15
CA GLU A 92 -19.59 -33.51 -27.08
C GLU A 92 -19.62 -32.42 -26.01
N ASP A 93 -20.75 -32.25 -25.31
CA ASP A 93 -20.91 -31.29 -24.21
C ASP A 93 -20.35 -31.90 -22.91
N LEU A 94 -19.23 -31.37 -22.45
CA LEU A 94 -18.48 -31.82 -21.27
C LEU A 94 -18.72 -30.91 -20.06
N SER A 95 -19.65 -29.96 -20.14
CA SER A 95 -20.00 -29.05 -19.04
C SER A 95 -20.47 -29.75 -17.75
N ASN A 96 -20.84 -31.04 -17.82
CA ASN A 96 -21.36 -31.83 -16.69
C ASN A 96 -20.36 -32.85 -16.10
N ILE A 97 -19.11 -32.90 -16.57
CA ILE A 97 -18.10 -33.81 -16.00
C ILE A 97 -17.20 -33.08 -15.00
N ASP A 98 -16.71 -33.81 -14.00
CA ASP A 98 -15.77 -33.27 -13.02
C ASP A 98 -14.33 -33.22 -13.56
N GLY A 99 -13.45 -32.44 -12.90
CA GLY A 99 -12.07 -32.23 -13.34
C GLY A 99 -11.21 -33.50 -13.41
N ALA A 100 -11.48 -34.54 -12.60
CA ALA A 100 -10.72 -35.78 -12.67
C ALA A 100 -11.08 -36.58 -13.93
N THR A 101 -12.37 -36.65 -14.26
CA THR A 101 -12.84 -37.26 -15.51
C THR A 101 -12.33 -36.50 -16.74
N LEU A 102 -12.26 -35.17 -16.67
CA LEU A 102 -11.69 -34.35 -17.74
C LEU A 102 -10.18 -34.59 -17.90
N GLY A 103 -9.44 -34.77 -16.80
CA GLY A 103 -8.02 -35.12 -16.82
C GLY A 103 -7.74 -36.43 -17.56
N GLU A 104 -8.52 -37.48 -17.31
CA GLU A 104 -8.38 -38.78 -18.02
C GLU A 104 -8.60 -38.63 -19.53
N ILE A 105 -9.57 -37.81 -19.94
CA ILE A 105 -9.85 -37.52 -21.36
C ILE A 105 -8.68 -36.78 -22.01
N LEU A 106 -8.10 -35.80 -21.31
CA LEU A 106 -6.96 -35.03 -21.80
C LEU A 106 -5.70 -35.90 -21.93
N ASP A 107 -5.44 -36.78 -20.98
CA ASP A 107 -4.36 -37.77 -21.03
C ASP A 107 -4.53 -38.70 -22.26
N ASP A 108 -5.74 -39.16 -22.55
CA ASP A 108 -6.06 -39.98 -23.74
C ASP A 108 -5.88 -39.19 -25.07
N LEU A 109 -6.10 -37.87 -25.04
CA LEU A 109 -5.83 -36.95 -26.15
C LEU A 109 -4.35 -36.52 -26.25
N GLY A 110 -3.54 -36.81 -25.24
CA GLY A 110 -2.10 -36.55 -25.19
C GLY A 110 -1.70 -35.14 -24.75
N PHE A 111 -2.53 -34.50 -23.92
CA PHE A 111 -2.24 -33.20 -23.29
C PHE A 111 -1.56 -33.34 -21.92
#